data_AF-A0A1V1WRA2-F1
#
_entry.id   AF-A0A1V1WRA2-F1
#
_cell.length_a   1.000
_cell.length_b   1.000
_cell.length_c   1.000
_cell.angle_alpha   90.00
_cell.angle_beta   90.00
_cell.angle_gamma   90.00
#
_symmetry.space_group_name_H-M   'P 1'
#
loop_
_entity.id
_entity.type
_entity.pdbx_description
1 polymer ?
#
loop_
_entity_poly.entity_id
_entity_poly.type
_entity_poly.pdbx_seq_one_letter_code
_entity_poly.pdbx_strand_id
1 'polypeptide(L)'
;MIMKKLIYMIMCLLILVSCASRVEENVENIPENQNTPEIVSDESIDLTELWSYGLTSIRTGEPLIEEGNEHKLDESIISYGYNLVVDKNGNILTPRGAPLQGGEKLILTEEYQSDHNVREYARIFTIMAPIRDAILYHFEEMTREEWLEITEVLTLNKIKTKDADEINGRSILSTEQVYDYVASGKAEGSPVMRYLEEAGLELKCLAFKDFNFTNPEGNNHCIEHNIDVGSGIKIP
;
A
#
# COMPACT_ATOMS: atom_id res chain seq x y z
N MET A 1 -47.48 -22.84 -4.40
CA MET A 1 -46.81 -23.67 -5.42
C MET A 1 -45.61 -24.34 -4.74
N ILE A 2 -45.81 -25.61 -4.34
CA ILE A 2 -44.84 -26.72 -4.09
C ILE A 2 -43.45 -26.30 -3.54
N MET A 3 -43.21 -26.33 -2.22
CA MET A 3 -42.73 -27.46 -1.39
C MET A 3 -41.57 -28.30 -1.97
N LYS A 4 -40.45 -28.37 -1.23
CA LYS A 4 -39.87 -29.65 -0.78
C LYS A 4 -39.00 -29.46 0.48
N LYS A 5 -39.51 -30.02 1.59
CA LYS A 5 -38.77 -30.41 2.79
C LYS A 5 -37.96 -31.69 2.49
N LEU A 6 -36.92 -32.02 3.27
CA LEU A 6 -36.90 -33.08 4.32
C LEU A 6 -35.44 -33.56 4.59
N ILE A 7 -34.80 -33.27 5.75
CA ILE A 7 -34.57 -34.06 7.00
C ILE A 7 -33.63 -35.29 6.90
N TYR A 8 -32.79 -35.45 7.97
CA TYR A 8 -32.14 -36.63 8.60
C TYR A 8 -30.62 -36.72 8.37
N MET A 9 -29.72 -36.50 9.34
CA MET A 9 -29.49 -37.08 10.69
C MET A 9 -29.33 -38.60 10.66
N ILE A 10 -28.13 -39.11 11.00
CA ILE A 10 -27.91 -40.33 11.81
C ILE A 10 -26.41 -40.46 12.19
N MET A 11 -26.20 -40.69 13.49
CA MET A 11 -24.96 -41.11 14.15
C MET A 11 -24.51 -42.53 13.78
N CYS A 12 -23.24 -42.86 14.02
CA CYS A 12 -22.77 -43.92 14.94
C CYS A 12 -21.33 -44.28 14.54
N LEU A 13 -20.31 -44.03 15.36
CA LEU A 13 -19.93 -44.73 16.59
C LEU A 13 -19.31 -46.13 16.33
N LEU A 14 -17.96 -46.13 16.39
CA LEU A 14 -17.07 -47.08 17.10
C LEU A 14 -16.70 -48.47 16.51
N ILE A 15 -15.44 -48.84 16.85
CA ILE A 15 -14.93 -50.19 17.23
C ILE A 15 -14.64 -51.12 16.02
N LEU A 16 -13.53 -51.87 15.89
CA LEU A 16 -12.37 -52.26 16.72
C LEU A 16 -11.42 -53.15 15.85
N VAL A 17 -10.22 -53.44 16.41
CA VAL A 17 -9.42 -54.70 16.27
C VAL A 17 -8.70 -54.91 14.92
N SER A 18 -7.36 -54.93 14.84
CA SER A 18 -6.27 -55.73 15.47
C SER A 18 -5.71 -56.75 14.48
N CYS A 19 -4.38 -56.71 14.34
CA CYS A 19 -3.43 -57.79 14.04
C CYS A 19 -3.86 -58.96 13.13
N ALA A 20 -3.11 -59.19 12.04
CA ALA A 20 -2.14 -60.30 11.96
C ALA A 20 -1.59 -60.49 10.54
N SER A 21 -0.26 -60.43 10.44
CA SER A 21 0.65 -61.32 9.72
C SER A 21 0.36 -61.80 8.28
N ARG A 22 1.29 -61.39 7.41
CA ARG A 22 2.18 -62.23 6.58
C ARG A 22 1.58 -62.94 5.36
N VAL A 23 1.93 -62.45 4.16
CA VAL A 23 2.52 -63.21 3.03
C VAL A 23 3.30 -62.22 2.16
N GLU A 24 4.60 -62.45 1.97
CA GLU A 24 5.37 -61.90 0.85
C GLU A 24 5.14 -62.80 -0.35
N GLU A 25 4.67 -62.25 -1.47
CA GLU A 25 4.91 -62.83 -2.79
C GLU A 25 5.11 -61.69 -3.80
N ASN A 26 6.18 -61.86 -4.58
CA ASN A 26 6.75 -60.93 -5.54
C ASN A 26 5.73 -60.38 -6.55
N VAL A 27 5.73 -59.06 -6.74
CA VAL A 27 5.16 -58.42 -7.93
C VAL A 27 6.20 -57.49 -8.55
N GLU A 28 6.36 -57.70 -9.85
CA GLU A 28 7.22 -57.00 -10.80
C GLU A 28 7.21 -55.47 -10.72
N ASN A 29 8.36 -54.91 -11.09
CA ASN A 29 8.66 -53.50 -11.27
C ASN A 29 7.59 -52.73 -12.08
N ILE A 30 6.98 -51.72 -11.46
CA ILE A 30 6.45 -50.52 -12.12
C ILE A 30 7.05 -49.32 -11.39
N PRO A 31 7.95 -48.52 -11.99
CA PRO A 31 8.41 -47.31 -11.33
C PRO A 31 7.33 -46.22 -11.40
N GLU A 32 6.75 -45.96 -10.23
CA GLU A 32 6.43 -44.66 -9.64
C GLU A 32 5.80 -43.58 -10.52
N ASN A 33 4.46 -43.47 -10.37
CA ASN A 33 3.73 -42.23 -10.54
C ASN A 33 4.08 -41.27 -9.37
N GLN A 34 5.03 -40.37 -9.57
CA GLN A 34 5.32 -39.29 -8.63
C GLN A 34 4.43 -38.07 -8.94
N ASN A 35 3.23 -38.06 -8.37
CA ASN A 35 2.55 -36.81 -8.04
C ASN A 35 3.29 -36.18 -6.86
N THR A 36 4.32 -35.40 -7.14
CA THR A 36 4.87 -34.44 -6.17
C THR A 36 4.11 -33.13 -6.37
N PRO A 37 3.43 -32.58 -5.35
CA PRO A 37 2.90 -31.23 -5.47
C PRO A 37 4.10 -30.30 -5.66
N GLU A 38 4.18 -29.66 -6.82
CA GLU A 38 5.10 -28.55 -7.05
C GLU A 38 4.88 -27.54 -5.92
N ILE A 39 5.91 -27.39 -5.10
CA ILE A 39 6.06 -26.24 -4.24
C ILE A 39 6.16 -25.08 -5.21
N VAL A 40 5.07 -24.32 -5.34
CA VAL A 40 5.05 -23.05 -6.07
C VAL A 40 6.11 -22.20 -5.41
N SER A 41 7.27 -22.12 -6.07
CA SER A 41 8.34 -21.21 -5.72
C SER A 41 7.76 -19.81 -5.84
N ASP A 42 7.87 -19.08 -4.74
CA ASP A 42 7.70 -17.62 -4.66
C ASP A 42 8.17 -16.98 -5.98
N GLU A 43 7.23 -16.48 -6.77
CA GLU A 43 7.54 -15.75 -8.00
C GLU A 43 8.34 -14.53 -7.55
N SER A 44 9.65 -14.60 -7.71
CA SER A 44 10.50 -13.42 -7.59
C SER A 44 10.00 -12.44 -8.65
N ILE A 45 9.28 -11.41 -8.21
CA ILE A 45 8.76 -10.37 -9.08
C ILE A 45 9.96 -9.85 -9.87
N ASP A 46 9.92 -10.00 -11.20
CA ASP A 46 10.95 -9.44 -12.05
C ASP A 46 10.79 -7.92 -12.06
N LEU A 47 11.44 -7.27 -11.10
CA LEU A 47 11.45 -5.81 -10.98
C LEU A 47 12.00 -5.15 -12.25
N THR A 48 12.60 -5.90 -13.19
CA THR A 48 13.12 -5.33 -14.43
C THR A 48 12.09 -4.78 -15.39
N GLU A 49 10.85 -5.27 -15.33
CA GLU A 49 9.73 -4.71 -16.08
C GLU A 49 9.21 -3.42 -15.43
N LEU A 50 9.24 -3.31 -14.09
CA LEU A 50 8.87 -2.11 -13.34
C LEU A 50 9.81 -0.90 -13.58
N TRP A 51 11.00 -1.12 -14.14
CA TRP A 51 11.97 -0.07 -14.47
C TRP A 51 11.64 0.71 -15.75
N SER A 52 10.62 0.31 -16.51
CA SER A 52 10.35 0.82 -17.86
C SER A 52 10.13 2.34 -17.93
N TYR A 53 9.82 2.99 -16.79
CA TYR A 53 9.53 4.44 -16.72
C TYR A 53 10.65 5.33 -16.20
N GLY A 54 11.83 4.81 -15.85
CA GLY A 54 12.98 5.67 -15.49
C GLY A 54 12.90 6.34 -14.11
N LEU A 55 12.13 5.77 -13.17
CA LEU A 55 12.03 6.21 -11.78
C LEU A 55 13.31 5.92 -10.98
N THR A 56 14.37 6.63 -11.33
CA THR A 56 15.67 6.60 -10.66
C THR A 56 15.89 7.89 -9.88
N SER A 57 16.56 7.76 -8.75
CA SER A 57 17.02 8.89 -7.95
C SER A 57 18.11 9.64 -8.70
N ILE A 58 17.89 10.93 -8.97
CA ILE A 58 18.90 11.81 -9.60
C ILE A 58 20.20 11.84 -8.77
N ARG A 59 20.10 11.69 -7.44
CA ARG A 59 21.24 11.80 -6.52
C ARG A 59 22.13 10.57 -6.56
N THR A 60 21.54 9.38 -6.70
CA THR A 60 22.25 8.11 -6.53
C THR A 60 22.35 7.32 -7.84
N GLY A 61 21.51 7.61 -8.82
CA GLY A 61 21.33 6.79 -10.02
C GLY A 61 20.57 5.49 -9.76
N GLU A 62 20.25 5.22 -8.49
CA GLU A 62 19.57 4.00 -8.08
C GLU A 62 18.06 4.11 -8.36
N PRO A 63 17.42 2.99 -8.65
CA PRO A 63 15.99 2.78 -8.40
C PRO A 63 15.33 3.55 -7.26
N LEU A 64 14.11 4.05 -7.50
CA LEU A 64 13.22 4.52 -6.42
C LEU A 64 12.41 3.39 -5.76
N ILE A 65 12.33 2.24 -6.40
CA ILE A 65 11.66 1.04 -5.87
C ILE A 65 12.71 0.04 -5.38
N GLU A 66 12.38 -0.68 -4.32
CA GLU A 66 13.19 -1.78 -3.82
C GLU A 66 12.26 -2.95 -3.51
N GLU A 67 12.78 -4.18 -3.63
CA GLU A 67 12.02 -5.37 -3.26
C GLU A 67 11.58 -5.29 -1.79
N GLY A 68 10.28 -5.52 -1.54
CA GLY A 68 9.71 -5.48 -0.20
C GLY A 68 9.40 -4.07 0.36
N ASN A 69 9.64 -2.99 -0.41
CA ASN A 69 9.28 -1.63 -0.01
C ASN A 69 7.87 -1.19 -0.45
N GLU A 70 7.16 -2.01 -1.22
CA GLU A 70 5.73 -1.83 -1.46
C GLU A 70 4.94 -2.00 -0.14
N HIS A 71 3.94 -1.17 0.11
CA HIS A 71 3.21 -1.20 1.39
C HIS A 71 2.19 -2.34 1.44
N LYS A 72 1.55 -2.67 0.31
CA LYS A 72 0.54 -3.75 0.20
C LYS A 72 -0.55 -3.60 1.26
N LEU A 73 -1.21 -2.45 1.27
CA LEU A 73 -2.26 -2.14 2.24
C LEU A 73 -3.37 -3.20 2.17
N ASP A 74 -3.60 -3.91 3.28
CA ASP A 74 -4.77 -4.76 3.45
C ASP A 74 -5.95 -3.89 3.88
N GLU A 75 -6.90 -3.69 2.98
CA GLU A 75 -8.08 -2.86 3.26
C GLU A 75 -9.00 -3.48 4.32
N SER A 76 -8.95 -4.80 4.52
CA SER A 76 -9.83 -5.50 5.47
C SER A 76 -9.54 -5.16 6.94
N ILE A 77 -8.34 -4.64 7.23
CA ILE A 77 -7.92 -4.26 8.57
C ILE A 77 -8.10 -2.75 8.86
N ILE A 78 -8.61 -1.98 7.91
CA ILE A 78 -8.83 -0.54 8.10
C ILE A 78 -9.96 -0.34 9.13
N SER A 79 -9.60 0.29 10.25
CA SER A 79 -10.49 0.61 11.35
C SER A 79 -10.05 1.90 12.01
N TYR A 80 -10.77 2.99 11.71
CA TYR A 80 -10.43 4.31 12.24
C TYR A 80 -10.45 4.30 13.78
N GLY A 81 -9.31 4.70 14.36
CA GLY A 81 -9.13 4.67 15.80
C GLY A 81 -8.52 3.39 16.36
N TYR A 82 -8.39 2.33 15.56
CA TYR A 82 -7.81 1.05 15.99
C TYR A 82 -6.63 0.64 15.12
N ASN A 83 -6.07 1.56 14.32
CA ASN A 83 -4.88 1.28 13.55
C ASN A 83 -3.65 2.03 14.05
N LEU A 84 -2.49 1.40 13.87
CA LEU A 84 -1.18 2.02 13.96
C LEU A 84 -0.41 1.80 12.67
N VAL A 85 0.50 2.72 12.37
CA VAL A 85 1.48 2.54 11.29
C VAL A 85 2.77 2.04 11.90
N VAL A 86 3.36 1.00 11.33
CA VAL A 86 4.67 0.45 11.72
C VAL A 86 5.66 0.58 10.56
N ASP A 87 6.94 0.67 10.88
CA ASP A 87 8.00 0.58 9.88
C ASP A 87 8.15 -0.86 9.34
N LYS A 88 9.04 -1.05 8.35
CA LYS A 88 9.34 -2.37 7.77
C LYS A 88 9.86 -3.41 8.77
N ASN A 89 10.33 -2.98 9.94
CA ASN A 89 10.79 -3.86 11.01
C ASN A 89 9.72 -4.10 12.09
N GLY A 90 8.51 -3.54 11.92
CA GLY A 90 7.41 -3.65 12.88
C GLY A 90 7.47 -2.65 14.04
N ASN A 91 8.35 -1.65 14.01
CA ASN A 91 8.37 -0.61 15.05
C ASN A 91 7.25 0.39 14.83
N ILE A 92 6.51 0.73 15.89
CA ILE A 92 5.44 1.74 15.83
C ILE A 92 6.02 3.10 15.44
N LEU A 93 5.38 3.72 14.45
CA LEU A 93 5.74 5.04 13.97
C LEU A 93 4.86 6.10 14.62
N THR A 94 5.50 7.11 15.21
CA THR A 94 4.80 8.27 15.74
C THR A 94 4.42 9.25 14.62
N PRO A 95 3.35 10.06 14.81
CA PRO A 95 2.96 11.08 13.86
C PRO A 95 4.12 12.03 13.51
N ARG A 96 4.39 12.20 12.22
CA ARG A 96 5.55 12.94 11.73
C ARG A 96 5.33 13.55 10.34
N GLY A 97 5.98 14.69 10.09
CA GLY A 97 5.97 15.35 8.79
C GLY A 97 6.68 14.54 7.70
N ALA A 98 7.65 13.71 8.08
CA ALA A 98 8.45 12.90 7.14
C ALA A 98 7.57 12.02 6.22
N PRO A 99 7.87 11.95 4.91
CA PRO A 99 7.10 11.15 3.95
C PRO A 99 7.24 9.65 4.22
N LEU A 100 6.33 8.85 3.64
CA LEU A 100 6.46 7.40 3.64
C LEU A 100 7.73 7.01 2.88
N GLN A 101 8.53 6.14 3.48
CA GLN A 101 9.82 5.72 2.92
C GLN A 101 9.68 4.47 2.04
N GLY A 102 8.72 3.61 2.34
CA GLY A 102 8.55 2.28 1.76
C GLY A 102 8.61 1.19 2.84
N GLY A 103 7.76 0.18 2.67
CA GLY A 103 7.68 -1.00 3.54
C GLY A 103 6.97 -0.76 4.87
N GLU A 104 6.48 0.46 5.14
CA GLU A 104 5.57 0.69 6.26
C GLU A 104 4.28 -0.12 6.11
N LYS A 105 3.68 -0.52 7.23
CA LYS A 105 2.45 -1.33 7.25
C LYS A 105 1.42 -0.74 8.21
N LEU A 106 0.16 -0.99 7.90
CA LEU A 106 -0.93 -0.78 8.84
C LEU A 106 -1.09 -2.03 9.71
N ILE A 107 -1.29 -1.85 11.00
CA ILE A 107 -1.67 -2.94 11.91
C ILE A 107 -2.98 -2.59 12.63
N LEU A 108 -3.75 -3.61 12.97
CA LEU A 108 -4.95 -3.50 13.79
C LEU A 108 -4.59 -3.70 15.27
N THR A 109 -5.15 -2.86 16.13
CA THR A 109 -5.00 -2.92 17.59
C THR A 109 -6.33 -3.21 18.26
N GLU A 110 -6.30 -3.83 19.44
CA GLU A 110 -7.51 -4.03 20.25
C GLU A 110 -7.96 -2.74 20.94
N GLU A 111 -7.02 -1.86 21.28
CA GLU A 111 -7.30 -0.61 21.98
C GLU A 111 -7.50 0.56 21.02
N TYR A 112 -8.39 1.47 21.42
CA TYR A 112 -8.62 2.71 20.70
C TYR A 112 -7.46 3.69 20.93
N GLN A 113 -6.91 4.22 19.85
CA GLN A 113 -5.84 5.21 19.86
C GLN A 113 -6.41 6.57 20.26
N SER A 114 -6.23 6.95 21.54
CA SER A 114 -6.76 8.20 22.10
C SER A 114 -6.11 9.46 21.52
N ASP A 115 -4.84 9.37 21.12
CA ASP A 115 -4.12 10.45 20.43
C ASP A 115 -4.72 10.70 19.04
N HIS A 116 -5.11 11.95 18.80
CA HIS A 116 -5.72 12.38 17.55
C HIS A 116 -4.79 12.20 16.34
N ASN A 117 -3.53 12.62 16.46
CA ASN A 117 -2.58 12.59 15.37
C ASN A 117 -2.15 11.16 15.05
N VAL A 118 -2.15 10.25 16.02
CA VAL A 118 -1.94 8.81 15.77
C VAL A 118 -3.05 8.26 14.86
N ARG A 119 -4.32 8.55 15.15
CA ARG A 119 -5.44 8.12 14.30
C ARG A 119 -5.37 8.70 12.90
N GLU A 120 -5.10 10.00 12.81
CA GLU A 120 -4.99 10.66 11.52
C GLU A 120 -3.75 10.20 10.74
N TYR A 121 -2.66 9.84 11.41
CA TYR A 121 -1.48 9.29 10.72
C TYR A 121 -1.79 7.94 10.07
N ALA A 122 -2.54 7.08 10.77
CA ALA A 122 -3.05 5.84 10.20
C ALA A 122 -4.02 6.08 9.03
N ARG A 123 -4.94 7.05 9.14
CA ARG A 123 -5.83 7.43 8.02
C ARG A 123 -5.06 7.97 6.81
N ILE A 124 -4.03 8.78 7.03
CA ILE A 124 -3.20 9.30 5.94
C ILE A 124 -2.42 8.16 5.28
N PHE A 125 -1.95 7.18 6.06
CA PHE A 125 -1.35 5.98 5.50
C PHE A 125 -2.32 5.24 4.58
N THR A 126 -3.58 5.05 4.98
CA THR A 126 -4.58 4.37 4.12
C THR A 126 -4.88 5.11 2.83
N ILE A 127 -4.57 6.40 2.74
CA ILE A 127 -4.71 7.21 1.52
C ILE A 127 -3.42 7.16 0.68
N MET A 128 -2.28 7.46 1.31
CA MET A 128 -1.04 7.68 0.58
C MET A 128 -0.30 6.40 0.21
N ALA A 129 -0.45 5.32 0.97
CA ALA A 129 0.20 4.05 0.64
C ALA A 129 -0.31 3.48 -0.69
N PRO A 130 -1.64 3.37 -0.95
CA PRO A 130 -2.13 2.95 -2.26
C PRO A 130 -1.70 3.87 -3.41
N ILE A 131 -1.73 5.19 -3.23
CA ILE A 131 -1.30 6.15 -4.27
C ILE A 131 0.19 5.98 -4.60
N ARG A 132 1.02 5.76 -3.58
CA ARG A 132 2.46 5.53 -3.74
C ARG A 132 2.73 4.18 -4.42
N ASP A 133 2.06 3.12 -3.99
CA ASP A 133 2.24 1.78 -4.55
C ASP A 133 1.79 1.76 -6.02
N ALA A 134 0.64 2.38 -6.32
CA ALA A 134 0.11 2.57 -7.66
C ALA A 134 1.13 3.16 -8.64
N ILE A 135 1.70 4.33 -8.32
CA ILE A 135 2.56 5.04 -9.27
C ILE A 135 3.98 4.48 -9.35
N LEU A 136 4.45 3.80 -8.30
CA LEU A 136 5.82 3.28 -8.25
C LEU A 136 5.93 1.80 -8.64
N TYR A 137 4.95 0.98 -8.28
CA TYR A 137 5.01 -0.48 -8.46
C TYR A 137 3.97 -1.01 -9.44
N HIS A 138 2.80 -0.37 -9.58
CA HIS A 138 1.67 -0.93 -10.34
C HIS A 138 1.23 -0.07 -11.52
N PHE A 139 2.10 0.83 -11.98
CA PHE A 139 1.70 1.82 -12.98
C PHE A 139 1.30 1.17 -14.32
N GLU A 140 1.96 0.09 -14.73
CA GLU A 140 1.64 -0.63 -15.98
C GLU A 140 0.27 -1.31 -15.96
N GLU A 141 -0.21 -1.67 -14.77
CA GLU A 141 -1.47 -2.37 -14.57
C GLU A 141 -2.63 -1.39 -14.37
N MET A 142 -2.33 -0.09 -14.22
CA MET A 142 -3.27 0.93 -13.82
C MET A 142 -3.78 1.76 -15.01
N THR A 143 -5.10 1.89 -15.08
CA THR A 143 -5.75 2.86 -15.98
C THR A 143 -5.75 4.26 -15.39
N ARG A 144 -5.97 5.27 -16.24
CA ARG A 144 -6.13 6.66 -15.75
C ARG A 144 -7.34 6.79 -14.84
N GLU A 145 -8.41 6.08 -15.15
CA GLU A 145 -9.64 6.10 -14.37
C GLU A 145 -9.40 5.59 -12.95
N GLU A 146 -8.71 4.45 -12.79
CA GLU A 146 -8.32 3.91 -11.49
C GLU A 146 -7.37 4.86 -10.73
N TRP A 147 -6.42 5.49 -11.44
CA TRP A 147 -5.56 6.51 -10.84
C TRP A 147 -6.35 7.69 -10.27
N LEU A 148 -7.33 8.21 -11.02
CA LEU A 148 -8.18 9.31 -10.58
C LEU A 148 -9.09 8.91 -9.42
N GLU A 149 -9.53 7.65 -9.36
CA GLU A 149 -10.32 7.11 -8.25
C GLU A 149 -9.49 7.06 -6.96
N ILE A 150 -8.30 6.44 -6.97
CA ILE A 150 -7.48 6.33 -5.75
C ILE A 150 -6.94 7.69 -5.28
N THR A 151 -6.87 8.67 -6.17
CA THR A 151 -6.43 10.05 -5.85
C THR A 151 -7.58 11.02 -5.62
N GLU A 152 -8.84 10.59 -5.67
CA GLU A 152 -10.03 11.46 -5.54
C GLU A 152 -9.99 12.29 -4.26
N VAL A 153 -9.54 11.68 -3.16
CA VAL A 153 -9.39 12.35 -1.86
C VAL A 153 -8.45 13.56 -1.93
N LEU A 154 -7.40 13.53 -2.77
CA LEU A 154 -6.53 14.69 -2.95
C LEU A 154 -7.30 15.84 -3.62
N THR A 155 -8.03 15.52 -4.69
CA THR A 155 -8.84 16.48 -5.44
C THR A 155 -9.94 17.12 -4.59
N LEU A 156 -10.67 16.33 -3.78
CA LEU A 156 -11.69 16.83 -2.84
C LEU A 156 -11.12 17.84 -1.83
N ASN A 157 -9.85 17.68 -1.48
CA ASN A 157 -9.13 18.56 -0.56
C ASN A 157 -8.29 19.63 -1.25
N LYS A 158 -8.41 19.77 -2.59
CA LYS A 158 -7.64 20.71 -3.43
C LYS A 158 -6.13 20.51 -3.41
N ILE A 159 -5.68 19.31 -3.04
CA ILE A 159 -4.27 18.92 -2.97
C ILE A 159 -3.81 18.53 -4.37
N LYS A 160 -2.65 19.08 -4.79
CA LYS A 160 -2.02 18.82 -6.09
C LYS A 160 -2.98 18.92 -7.29
N THR A 161 -3.83 19.96 -7.31
CA THR A 161 -4.82 20.22 -8.39
C THR A 161 -4.34 21.21 -9.46
N LYS A 162 -3.16 21.79 -9.30
CA LYS A 162 -2.62 22.79 -10.23
C LYS A 162 -1.35 22.25 -10.88
N ASP A 163 -1.33 22.27 -12.21
CA ASP A 163 -0.16 21.88 -13.00
C ASP A 163 1.02 22.80 -12.74
N ALA A 164 2.22 22.22 -12.80
CA ALA A 164 3.44 22.99 -12.94
C ALA A 164 3.50 23.61 -14.35
N ASP A 165 3.92 24.87 -14.43
CA ASP A 165 4.07 25.59 -15.70
C ASP A 165 5.09 24.90 -16.63
N GLU A 166 6.13 24.30 -16.03
CA GLU A 166 7.17 23.52 -16.71
C GLU A 166 7.53 22.28 -15.89
N ILE A 167 7.88 21.19 -16.57
CA ILE A 167 8.34 19.94 -15.93
C ILE A 167 9.88 19.89 -15.95
N ASN A 168 10.47 19.91 -14.76
CA ASN A 168 11.90 19.71 -14.51
C ASN A 168 12.07 19.00 -13.16
N GLY A 169 13.30 18.62 -12.79
CA GLY A 169 13.57 17.88 -11.54
C GLY A 169 13.12 18.56 -10.23
N ARG A 170 12.74 19.84 -10.25
CA ARG A 170 12.19 20.57 -9.08
C ARG A 170 10.68 20.78 -9.14
N SER A 171 10.04 20.40 -10.23
CA SER A 171 8.60 20.60 -10.41
C SER A 171 7.81 19.79 -9.39
N ILE A 172 6.75 20.41 -8.87
CA ILE A 172 5.72 19.76 -8.06
C ILE A 172 4.52 19.61 -8.98
N LEU A 173 4.28 18.39 -9.43
CA LEU A 173 3.26 18.09 -10.43
C LEU A 173 1.86 18.02 -9.79
N SER A 174 0.83 18.21 -10.61
CA SER A 174 -0.55 17.88 -10.23
C SER A 174 -0.79 16.37 -10.32
N THR A 175 -1.94 15.92 -9.79
CA THR A 175 -2.41 14.53 -9.91
C THR A 175 -2.52 14.06 -11.36
N GLU A 176 -3.02 14.90 -12.27
CA GLU A 176 -3.10 14.53 -13.68
C GLU A 176 -1.71 14.57 -14.34
N GLN A 177 -0.94 15.63 -14.06
CA GLN A 177 0.36 15.84 -14.68
C GLN A 177 1.38 14.78 -14.26
N VAL A 178 1.34 14.26 -13.04
CA VAL A 178 2.25 13.17 -12.61
C VAL A 178 1.95 11.87 -13.32
N TYR A 179 0.67 11.54 -13.56
CA TYR A 179 0.28 10.36 -14.34
C TYR A 179 0.78 10.48 -15.77
N ASP A 180 0.51 11.62 -16.43
CA ASP A 180 0.99 11.90 -17.78
C ASP A 180 2.52 11.84 -17.90
N TYR A 181 3.21 12.34 -16.87
CA TYR A 181 4.65 12.33 -16.82
C TYR A 181 5.22 10.92 -16.75
N VAL A 182 4.67 10.06 -15.88
CA VAL A 182 5.07 8.64 -15.82
C VAL A 182 4.70 7.92 -17.12
N ALA A 183 3.46 8.05 -17.62
CA ALA A 183 3.00 7.44 -18.87
C ALA A 183 3.87 7.77 -20.10
N SER A 184 4.63 8.86 -20.06
CA SER A 184 5.54 9.24 -21.16
C SER A 184 6.72 8.28 -21.39
N GLY A 185 7.01 7.36 -20.45
CA GLY A 185 8.18 6.47 -20.53
C GLY A 185 9.51 7.15 -20.23
N LYS A 186 9.49 8.43 -19.82
CA LYS A 186 10.68 9.28 -19.66
C LYS A 186 10.67 10.07 -18.34
N ALA A 187 9.89 9.62 -17.37
CA ALA A 187 9.82 10.29 -16.09
C ALA A 187 11.14 10.19 -15.35
N GLU A 188 11.58 11.29 -14.76
CA GLU A 188 12.61 11.26 -13.73
C GLU A 188 11.95 10.98 -12.38
N GLY A 189 12.68 10.35 -11.46
CA GLY A 189 12.15 10.04 -10.15
C GLY A 189 11.82 11.28 -9.30
N SER A 190 12.54 12.39 -9.46
CA SER A 190 12.42 13.54 -8.55
C SER A 190 11.05 14.22 -8.60
N PRO A 191 10.44 14.54 -9.76
CA PRO A 191 9.10 15.13 -9.80
C PRO A 191 8.02 14.21 -9.22
N VAL A 192 8.14 12.89 -9.46
CA VAL A 192 7.21 11.88 -8.92
C VAL A 192 7.30 11.81 -7.40
N MET A 193 8.51 11.75 -6.86
CA MET A 193 8.72 11.75 -5.41
C MET A 193 8.23 13.04 -4.77
N ARG A 194 8.50 14.20 -5.38
CA ARG A 194 7.98 15.49 -4.88
C ARG A 194 6.46 15.51 -4.82
N TYR A 195 5.77 15.00 -5.85
CA TYR A 195 4.31 14.88 -5.82
C TYR A 195 3.83 14.05 -4.60
N LEU A 196 4.42 12.87 -4.37
CA LEU A 196 4.05 11.99 -3.26
C LEU A 196 4.34 12.60 -1.89
N GLU A 197 5.52 13.21 -1.73
CA GLU A 197 5.96 13.84 -0.48
C GLU A 197 5.06 15.03 -0.11
N GLU A 198 4.79 15.88 -1.09
CA GLU A 198 3.97 17.08 -0.94
C GLU A 198 2.51 16.73 -0.69
N ALA A 199 1.92 15.83 -1.48
CA ALA A 199 0.53 15.40 -1.27
C ALA A 199 0.33 14.80 0.14
N GLY A 200 1.27 13.96 0.58
CA GLY A 200 1.24 13.40 1.92
C GLY A 200 1.43 14.45 3.02
N LEU A 201 2.26 15.47 2.80
CA LEU A 201 2.47 16.56 3.76
C LEU A 201 1.26 17.49 3.85
N GLU A 202 0.62 17.82 2.73
CA GLU A 202 -0.61 18.63 2.69
C GLU A 202 -1.77 17.91 3.39
N LEU A 203 -1.92 16.58 3.21
CA LEU A 203 -2.90 15.80 3.99
C LEU A 203 -2.61 15.85 5.50
N LYS A 204 -1.34 15.79 5.90
CA LYS A 204 -0.95 15.95 7.32
C LYS A 204 -1.28 17.33 7.84
N CYS A 205 -1.07 18.40 7.06
CA CYS A 205 -1.50 19.74 7.42
C CYS A 205 -3.00 19.77 7.73
N LEU A 206 -3.83 19.19 6.88
CA LEU A 206 -5.29 19.13 7.10
C LEU A 206 -5.65 18.32 8.34
N ALA A 207 -4.96 17.20 8.60
CA ALA A 207 -5.38 16.26 9.62
C ALA A 207 -4.80 16.52 11.01
N PHE A 208 -3.51 16.86 11.13
CA PHE A 208 -2.87 16.96 12.43
C PHE A 208 -3.28 18.22 13.19
N LYS A 209 -3.36 18.09 14.51
CA LYS A 209 -3.62 19.18 15.47
C LYS A 209 -2.40 19.41 16.34
N ASP A 210 -2.14 20.66 16.70
CA ASP A 210 -1.03 21.06 17.58
C ASP A 210 0.35 20.48 17.15
N PHE A 211 0.54 20.27 15.84
CA PHE A 211 1.75 19.72 15.27
C PHE A 211 2.64 20.84 14.70
N ASN A 212 3.95 20.79 14.96
CA ASN A 212 4.89 21.75 14.41
C ASN A 212 5.39 21.31 13.02
N PHE A 213 4.84 21.94 11.97
CA PHE A 213 5.25 21.73 10.58
C PHE A 213 6.46 22.56 10.14
N THR A 214 7.13 23.25 11.06
CA THR A 214 8.33 24.04 10.74
C THR A 214 9.50 23.10 10.50
N ASN A 215 10.09 23.15 9.30
CA ASN A 215 11.27 22.35 8.94
C ASN A 215 12.55 22.95 9.56
N PRO A 216 13.71 22.25 9.49
CA PRO A 216 14.98 22.76 10.02
C PRO A 216 15.43 24.09 9.43
N GLU A 217 14.99 24.42 8.21
CA GLU A 217 15.26 25.69 7.54
C GLU A 217 14.37 26.85 8.04
N GLY A 218 13.39 26.57 8.91
CA GLY A 218 12.48 27.56 9.48
C GLY A 218 11.21 27.82 8.65
N ASN A 219 11.01 27.07 7.57
CA ASN A 219 9.85 27.18 6.69
C ASN A 219 8.71 26.30 7.19
N ASN A 220 7.46 26.74 6.98
CA ASN A 220 6.27 25.99 7.35
C ASN A 220 5.38 25.78 6.13
N HIS A 221 5.34 24.53 5.67
CA HIS A 221 4.65 24.15 4.45
C HIS A 221 3.16 24.52 4.45
N CYS A 222 2.47 24.28 5.59
CA CYS A 222 1.04 24.57 5.69
C CYS A 222 0.76 26.08 5.56
N ILE A 223 1.65 26.93 6.08
CA ILE A 223 1.54 28.39 5.96
C ILE A 223 1.80 28.84 4.52
N GLU A 224 2.87 28.34 3.90
CA GLU A 224 3.25 28.67 2.52
C GLU A 224 2.14 28.32 1.51
N HIS A 225 1.42 27.22 1.78
CA HIS A 225 0.35 26.72 0.92
C HIS A 225 -1.05 27.18 1.38
N ASN A 226 -1.14 28.04 2.40
CA ASN A 226 -2.39 28.57 2.95
C ASN A 226 -3.40 27.46 3.32
N ILE A 227 -2.90 26.41 3.98
CA ILE A 227 -3.69 25.28 4.48
C ILE A 227 -3.98 25.51 5.97
N ASP A 228 -5.27 25.50 6.32
CA ASP A 228 -5.71 25.60 7.71
C ASP A 228 -5.42 24.29 8.46
N VAL A 229 -4.52 24.35 9.44
CA VAL A 229 -4.01 23.16 10.13
C VAL A 229 -5.11 22.53 10.98
N GLY A 230 -5.31 21.22 10.82
CA GLY A 230 -6.32 20.48 11.59
C GLY A 230 -7.77 20.74 11.15
N SER A 231 -7.97 21.35 9.98
CA SER A 231 -9.29 21.61 9.38
C SER A 231 -10.04 20.34 8.95
N GLY A 232 -9.33 19.20 8.88
CA GLY A 232 -9.87 17.88 8.57
C GLY A 232 -9.78 17.52 7.09
N ILE A 233 -9.57 16.23 6.82
CA ILE A 233 -9.60 15.65 5.47
C ILE A 233 -11.05 15.38 5.08
N LYS A 234 -11.46 15.87 3.90
CA LYS A 234 -12.71 15.48 3.26
C LYS A 234 -12.54 14.13 2.58
N ILE A 235 -13.47 13.23 2.78
CA ILE A 235 -13.49 11.87 2.21
C ILE A 235 -14.65 11.80 1.19
N PRO A 236 -14.54 11.01 0.10
CA PRO A 236 -15.64 10.74 -0.83
C PRO A 236 -16.93 10.26 -0.15
#